data_AF-A0A6C1DTH1-F1
#
_entry.id   AF-A0A6C1DTH1-F1
#
_cell.length_a   1.000
_cell.length_b   1.000
_cell.length_c   1.000
_cell.angle_alpha   90.00
_cell.angle_beta   90.00
_cell.angle_gamma   90.00
#
_symmetry.space_group_name_H-M   'P 1'
#
loop_
_entity.id
_entity.type
_entity.pdbx_description
1 polymer ?
#
loop_
_entity_poly.entity_id
_entity_poly.type
_entity_poly.pdbx_seq_one_letter_code
_entity_poly.pdbx_strand_id
1 'polypeptide(L)'
;MSEGITDIEESQIQTNYDKVVYKFDDMELDENLLRGVFGYGFEEPSAIQQRAIMPIIEGHDVLAQAQSGTGKTGTFSIAALQRIDTSVKAPQALMLAPTRELALQIQKVVMALAFHMDIKVHACIGGTSFVEDAEGLRDAQIVVGTQVVF
;
A
#
# COMPACT_ATOMS: atom_id res chain seq x y z
N MET A 1 14.14 23.46 5.66
CA MET A 1 14.80 22.53 4.74
C MET A 1 15.09 21.28 5.55
N SER A 2 14.17 20.31 5.56
CA SER A 2 14.37 19.05 6.26
C SER A 2 15.22 18.16 5.36
N GLU A 3 16.42 17.81 5.83
CA GLU A 3 17.26 16.78 5.21
C GLU A 3 16.43 15.51 5.07
N GLY A 4 16.06 15.20 3.82
CA GLY A 4 15.40 13.96 3.47
C GLY A 4 16.31 12.81 3.86
N ILE A 5 15.71 11.79 4.47
CA ILE A 5 16.37 10.56 4.86
C ILE A 5 17.22 10.09 3.67
N THR A 6 18.52 10.07 3.89
CA THR A 6 19.56 9.69 2.94
C THR A 6 19.17 8.43 2.18
N ASP A 7 19.25 8.52 0.85
CA ASP A 7 19.17 7.39 -0.07
C ASP A 7 19.95 6.20 0.49
N ILE A 8 19.28 5.08 0.69
CA ILE A 8 19.96 3.82 0.95
C ILE A 8 20.79 3.57 -0.32
N GLU A 9 22.11 3.53 -0.19
CA GLU A 9 22.96 3.22 -1.33
C GLU A 9 22.50 1.88 -1.94
N GLU A 10 22.27 1.84 -3.26
CA GLU A 10 21.82 0.62 -3.94
C GLU A 10 22.73 -0.59 -3.65
N SER A 11 24.00 -0.32 -3.35
CA SER A 11 25.03 -1.28 -2.93
C SER A 11 24.69 -2.05 -1.64
N GLN A 12 23.77 -1.53 -0.82
CA GLN A 12 23.37 -2.09 0.46
C GLN A 12 22.08 -2.92 0.39
N ILE A 13 21.39 -2.93 -0.76
CA ILE A 13 20.12 -3.63 -0.93
C ILE A 13 20.40 -5.01 -1.52
N GLN A 14 20.23 -6.05 -0.70
CA GLN A 14 20.28 -7.43 -1.15
C GLN A 14 18.88 -7.89 -1.56
N THR A 15 18.74 -8.35 -2.81
CA THR A 15 17.49 -8.88 -3.37
C THR A 15 17.77 -10.14 -4.19
N ASN A 16 16.82 -11.06 -4.23
CA ASN A 16 16.79 -12.20 -5.15
C ASN A 16 15.86 -11.96 -6.35
N TYR A 17 15.45 -10.71 -6.54
CA TYR A 17 14.62 -10.23 -7.65
C TYR A 17 15.36 -9.06 -8.35
N ASP A 18 15.71 -9.26 -9.62
CA ASP A 18 16.68 -8.41 -10.34
C ASP A 18 16.07 -7.17 -11.00
N LYS A 19 14.75 -7.14 -11.20
CA LYS A 19 14.08 -6.03 -11.90
C LYS A 19 13.96 -4.83 -10.97
N VAL A 20 14.47 -3.70 -11.43
CA VAL A 20 14.40 -2.39 -10.77
C VAL A 20 13.68 -1.43 -11.70
N VAL A 21 12.67 -0.73 -11.19
CA VAL A 21 11.90 0.25 -11.97
C VAL A 21 12.04 1.61 -11.33
N TYR A 22 12.62 2.56 -12.08
CA TYR A 22 13.02 3.86 -11.55
C TYR A 22 11.93 4.91 -11.58
N LYS A 23 10.83 4.71 -12.30
CA LYS A 23 9.70 5.64 -12.40
C LYS A 23 8.38 4.93 -12.24
N PHE A 24 7.38 5.60 -11.66
CA PHE A 24 6.03 5.03 -11.55
C PHE A 24 5.37 4.80 -12.91
N ASP A 25 5.68 5.64 -13.91
CA ASP A 25 5.19 5.48 -15.28
C ASP A 25 5.63 4.16 -15.94
N ASP A 26 6.80 3.65 -15.55
CA ASP A 26 7.37 2.41 -16.09
C ASP A 26 6.86 1.14 -15.36
N MET A 27 5.98 1.30 -14.36
CA MET A 27 5.41 0.20 -13.57
C MET A 27 4.09 -0.34 -14.15
N GLU A 28 3.62 0.18 -15.29
CA GLU A 28 2.37 -0.23 -15.95
C GLU A 28 1.14 -0.15 -15.02
N LEU A 29 1.08 0.89 -14.20
CA LEU A 29 -0.02 1.12 -13.25
C LEU A 29 -1.30 1.58 -13.97
N ASP A 30 -2.45 1.28 -13.39
CA ASP A 30 -3.74 1.85 -13.81
C ASP A 30 -3.66 3.39 -13.81
N GLU A 31 -4.22 4.04 -14.83
CA GLU A 31 -4.12 5.50 -15.00
C GLU A 31 -4.70 6.27 -13.80
N ASN A 32 -5.77 5.77 -13.17
CA ASN A 32 -6.36 6.41 -12.01
C ASN A 32 -5.49 6.21 -10.77
N LEU A 33 -4.86 5.05 -10.62
CA LEU A 33 -3.88 4.80 -9.56
C LEU A 33 -2.66 5.71 -9.74
N LEU A 34 -2.12 5.81 -10.96
CA LEU A 34 -0.96 6.66 -11.27
C LEU A 34 -1.25 8.13 -10.95
N ARG A 35 -2.44 8.63 -11.30
CA ARG A 35 -2.89 9.96 -10.89
C ARG A 35 -2.96 10.13 -9.38
N GLY A 36 -3.40 9.09 -8.65
CA GLY A 36 -3.42 9.08 -7.19
C GLY A 36 -2.03 9.11 -6.57
N VAL A 37 -1.07 8.38 -7.15
CA VAL A 37 0.36 8.37 -6.75
C VAL A 37 0.95 9.78 -6.82
N PHE A 38 0.83 10.44 -7.98
CA PHE A 38 1.32 11.81 -8.15
C PHE A 38 0.52 12.82 -7.31
N GLY A 39 -0.81 12.66 -7.22
CA GLY A 39 -1.67 13.52 -6.40
C GLY A 39 -1.39 13.44 -4.90
N TYR A 40 -0.88 12.31 -4.42
CA TYR A 40 -0.41 12.14 -3.04
C TYR A 40 0.92 12.87 -2.78
N GLY A 41 1.69 13.18 -3.83
CA GLY A 41 2.99 13.82 -3.77
C GLY A 41 4.19 12.88 -3.90
N PHE A 42 3.98 11.65 -4.40
CA PHE A 42 5.10 10.81 -4.83
C PHE A 42 5.56 11.26 -6.22
N GLU A 43 6.80 11.73 -6.32
CA GLU A 43 7.41 12.15 -7.58
C GLU A 43 8.22 10.99 -8.20
N GLU A 44 9.17 10.46 -7.43
CA GLU A 44 10.04 9.35 -7.83
C GLU A 44 9.94 8.21 -6.79
N PRO A 45 9.96 6.94 -7.21
CA PRO A 45 9.89 5.81 -6.29
C PRO A 45 11.16 5.75 -5.43
N SER A 46 10.99 5.53 -4.12
CA SER A 46 12.10 5.27 -3.20
C SER A 46 12.80 3.94 -3.51
N ALA A 47 14.01 3.73 -2.99
CA ALA A 47 14.81 2.54 -3.26
C ALA A 47 14.07 1.21 -3.00
N ILE A 48 13.19 1.17 -1.98
CA ILE A 48 12.34 -0.01 -1.71
C ILE A 48 11.16 -0.09 -2.69
N GLN A 49 10.53 1.02 -3.06
CA GLN A 49 9.43 1.06 -4.03
C GLN A 49 9.88 0.57 -5.41
N GLN A 50 11.07 0.99 -5.85
CA GLN A 50 11.69 0.60 -7.12
C GLN A 50 11.85 -0.91 -7.29
N ARG A 51 12.00 -1.64 -6.17
CA ARG A 51 12.31 -3.09 -6.15
C ARG A 51 11.13 -3.96 -5.70
N ALA A 52 10.26 -3.44 -4.84
CA ALA A 52 9.22 -4.23 -4.20
C ALA A 52 7.83 -4.07 -4.81
N ILE A 53 7.53 -3.00 -5.57
CA ILE A 53 6.19 -2.82 -6.16
C ILE A 53 5.91 -3.89 -7.22
N MET A 54 6.80 -4.05 -8.21
CA MET A 54 6.60 -5.00 -9.31
C MET A 54 6.46 -6.46 -8.88
N PRO A 55 7.31 -7.04 -8.00
CA PRO A 55 7.14 -8.44 -7.61
C PRO A 55 5.82 -8.69 -6.87
N ILE A 56 5.30 -7.71 -6.11
CA ILE A 56 3.98 -7.82 -5.45
C ILE A 56 2.86 -7.80 -6.50
N ILE A 57 2.93 -6.91 -7.50
CA ILE A 57 1.96 -6.85 -8.62
C ILE A 57 1.96 -8.15 -9.42
N GLU A 58 3.15 -8.71 -9.68
CA GLU A 58 3.37 -9.98 -10.38
C GLU A 58 2.88 -11.21 -9.57
N GLY A 59 2.52 -11.01 -8.30
CA GLY A 59 1.91 -12.03 -7.45
C GLY A 59 2.89 -12.89 -6.66
N HIS A 60 4.15 -12.46 -6.54
CA HIS A 60 5.13 -13.13 -5.70
C HIS A 60 4.93 -12.83 -4.21
N ASP A 61 5.29 -13.78 -3.36
CA ASP A 61 5.45 -13.54 -1.92
C ASP A 61 6.74 -12.74 -1.69
N VAL A 62 6.62 -11.57 -1.06
CA VAL A 62 7.73 -10.63 -0.89
C VAL A 62 8.04 -10.39 0.58
N LEU A 63 9.30 -10.63 0.96
CA LEU A 63 9.86 -10.20 2.23
C LEU A 63 10.71 -8.95 2.01
N ALA A 64 10.22 -7.81 2.49
CA ALA A 64 10.90 -6.52 2.36
C ALA A 64 11.34 -5.98 3.74
N GLN A 65 12.65 -5.85 3.95
CA GLN A 65 13.20 -5.22 5.14
C GLN A 65 13.60 -3.77 4.82
N ALA A 66 12.93 -2.80 5.44
CA ALA A 66 13.30 -1.40 5.31
C ALA A 66 13.00 -0.61 6.59
N GLN A 67 13.70 0.50 6.81
CA GLN A 67 13.52 1.39 7.97
C GLN A 67 12.21 2.18 7.89
N SER A 68 11.69 2.66 9.02
CA SER A 68 10.53 3.57 9.01
C SER A 68 10.81 4.82 8.18
N GLY A 69 9.79 5.34 7.48
CA GLY A 69 9.95 6.51 6.61
C GLY A 69 10.48 6.25 5.19
N THR A 70 10.81 5.00 4.82
CA THR A 70 11.37 4.65 3.50
C THR A 70 10.33 4.44 2.39
N GLY A 71 9.06 4.72 2.62
CA GLY A 71 8.00 4.51 1.61
C GLY A 71 7.37 3.11 1.59
N LYS A 72 7.61 2.28 2.62
CA LYS A 72 6.98 0.95 2.75
C LYS A 72 5.46 0.98 2.62
N THR A 73 4.79 1.92 3.29
CA THR A 73 3.33 2.03 3.23
C THR A 73 2.84 2.29 1.82
N GLY A 74 3.50 3.20 1.08
CA GLY A 74 3.21 3.42 -0.34
C GLY A 74 3.47 2.17 -1.19
N THR A 75 4.55 1.44 -0.91
CA THR A 75 4.93 0.21 -1.65
C THR A 75 3.80 -0.81 -1.71
N PHE A 76 3.32 -1.29 -0.56
CA PHE A 76 2.26 -2.29 -0.55
C PHE A 76 0.88 -1.70 -0.87
N SER A 77 0.65 -0.41 -0.62
CA SER A 77 -0.63 0.23 -0.96
C SER A 77 -0.81 0.34 -2.48
N ILE A 78 0.22 0.81 -3.19
CA ILE A 78 0.21 0.90 -4.67
C ILE A 78 0.05 -0.50 -5.26
N ALA A 79 0.87 -1.45 -4.82
CA ALA A 79 0.82 -2.81 -5.37
C ALA A 79 -0.51 -3.52 -5.08
N ALA A 80 -1.10 -3.32 -3.90
CA ALA A 80 -2.42 -3.86 -3.59
C ALA A 80 -3.51 -3.23 -4.46
N LEU A 81 -3.55 -1.89 -4.57
CA LEU A 81 -4.53 -1.17 -5.39
C LEU A 81 -4.48 -1.59 -6.87
N GLN A 82 -3.28 -1.78 -7.41
CA GLN A 82 -3.09 -2.25 -8.78
C GLN A 82 -3.71 -3.63 -9.03
N ARG A 83 -3.81 -4.47 -7.99
CA ARG A 83 -4.34 -5.83 -8.09
C ARG A 83 -5.83 -5.94 -7.76
N ILE A 84 -6.48 -4.86 -7.32
CA ILE A 84 -7.91 -4.87 -7.01
C ILE A 84 -8.73 -4.89 -8.29
N ASP A 85 -9.66 -5.85 -8.40
CA ASP A 85 -10.75 -5.81 -9.36
C ASP A 85 -11.84 -4.87 -8.83
N THR A 86 -12.01 -3.72 -9.47
CA THR A 86 -12.98 -2.69 -9.06
C THR A 86 -14.44 -3.11 -9.26
N SER A 87 -14.70 -4.12 -10.09
CA SER A 87 -16.04 -4.66 -10.34
C SER A 87 -16.54 -5.58 -9.21
N VAL A 88 -15.61 -6.19 -8.46
CA VAL A 88 -15.92 -7.11 -7.37
C VAL A 88 -16.00 -6.35 -6.04
N LYS A 89 -17.22 -6.11 -5.55
CA LYS A 89 -17.46 -5.44 -4.26
C LYS A 89 -17.44 -6.43 -3.09
N ALA A 90 -16.25 -6.95 -2.80
CA ALA A 90 -15.97 -7.85 -1.69
C ALA A 90 -14.49 -7.74 -1.28
N PRO A 91 -14.08 -8.15 -0.07
CA PRO A 91 -12.69 -8.12 0.36
C PRO A 91 -11.75 -8.92 -0.55
N GLN A 92 -10.71 -8.26 -1.04
CA GLN A 92 -9.69 -8.81 -1.94
C GLN A 92 -8.27 -8.67 -1.36
N ALA A 93 -8.03 -7.64 -0.54
CA ALA A 93 -6.77 -7.45 0.17
C ALA A 93 -6.99 -7.20 1.66
N LEU A 94 -6.15 -7.84 2.50
CA LEU A 94 -6.12 -7.65 3.95
C LEU A 94 -4.75 -7.11 4.36
N MET A 95 -4.73 -5.97 5.04
CA MET A 95 -3.53 -5.35 5.59
C MET A 95 -3.57 -5.39 7.11
N LEU A 96 -2.59 -6.00 7.74
CA LEU A 96 -2.50 -6.08 9.20
C LEU A 96 -1.48 -5.08 9.74
N ALA A 97 -1.89 -4.32 10.75
CA ALA A 97 -1.05 -3.38 11.47
C ALA A 97 -0.99 -3.74 12.97
N PRO A 98 0.10 -3.41 13.67
CA PRO A 98 0.24 -3.77 15.08
C PRO A 98 -0.59 -2.88 16.01
N THR A 99 -1.00 -1.68 15.58
CA THR A 99 -1.82 -0.76 16.38
C THR A 99 -2.92 -0.11 15.57
N ARG A 100 -3.93 0.42 16.27
CA ARG A 100 -5.09 1.11 15.67
C ARG A 100 -4.66 2.36 14.90
N GLU A 101 -3.72 3.10 15.46
CA GLU A 101 -3.17 4.33 14.87
C GLU A 101 -2.47 4.04 13.55
N LEU A 102 -1.68 2.95 13.50
CA LEU A 102 -1.01 2.51 12.28
C LEU A 102 -2.01 2.00 11.23
N ALA A 103 -3.04 1.24 11.64
CA ALA A 103 -4.10 0.82 10.73
C ALA A 103 -4.82 2.02 10.10
N LEU A 104 -5.16 3.05 10.91
CA LEU A 104 -5.79 4.28 10.41
C LEU A 104 -4.85 5.09 9.52
N GLN A 105 -3.55 5.11 9.81
CA GLN A 105 -2.56 5.75 8.93
C GLN A 105 -2.48 5.04 7.57
N ILE A 106 -2.44 3.70 7.56
CA ILE A 106 -2.45 2.91 6.34
C ILE A 106 -3.73 3.17 5.55
N GLN A 107 -4.90 3.11 6.20
CA GLN A 107 -6.18 3.39 5.56
C GLN A 107 -6.16 4.76 4.86
N LYS A 108 -5.67 5.81 5.53
CA LYS A 108 -5.57 7.16 4.94
C LYS A 108 -4.67 7.20 3.71
N VAL A 109 -3.53 6.50 3.74
CA VAL A 109 -2.62 6.42 2.59
C VAL A 109 -3.30 5.70 1.42
N VAL A 110 -3.91 4.53 1.67
CA VAL A 110 -4.61 3.75 0.64
C VAL A 110 -5.74 4.58 0.03
N MET A 111 -6.57 5.24 0.85
CA MET A 111 -7.68 6.07 0.36
C MET A 111 -7.19 7.26 -0.47
N ALA A 112 -6.06 7.88 -0.11
CA ALA A 112 -5.50 8.99 -0.86
C ALA A 112 -4.91 8.54 -2.21
N LEU A 113 -4.24 7.39 -2.24
CA LEU A 113 -3.74 6.79 -3.49
C LEU A 113 -4.90 6.30 -4.38
N ALA A 114 -5.99 5.83 -3.78
CA ALA A 114 -7.19 5.37 -4.48
C ALA A 114 -8.17 6.51 -4.82
N PHE A 115 -7.80 7.78 -4.64
CA PHE A 115 -8.73 8.92 -4.74
C PHE A 115 -9.48 9.00 -6.09
N HIS A 116 -8.86 8.52 -7.17
CA HIS A 116 -9.46 8.48 -8.50
C HIS A 116 -10.05 7.11 -8.88
N MET A 117 -10.08 6.14 -7.97
CA MET A 117 -10.56 4.78 -8.18
C MET A 117 -11.86 4.52 -7.41
N ASP A 118 -12.74 3.67 -7.94
CA ASP A 118 -13.96 3.22 -7.25
C ASP A 118 -13.67 2.02 -6.32
N ILE A 119 -12.87 2.29 -5.28
CA ILE A 119 -12.42 1.29 -4.29
C ILE A 119 -12.84 1.73 -2.88
N LYS A 120 -13.49 0.81 -2.15
CA LYS A 120 -13.85 0.99 -0.75
C LYS A 120 -12.80 0.36 0.16
N VAL A 121 -12.34 1.14 1.13
CA VAL A 121 -11.34 0.72 2.14
C VAL A 121 -11.96 0.79 3.53
N HIS A 122 -12.00 -0.32 4.26
CA HIS A 122 -12.53 -0.39 5.61
C HIS A 122 -11.42 -0.62 6.65
N ALA A 123 -11.48 0.08 7.77
CA ALA A 123 -10.59 -0.15 8.91
C ALA A 123 -11.32 -0.97 9.99
N CYS A 124 -10.94 -2.23 10.13
CA CYS A 124 -11.44 -3.16 11.15
C CYS A 124 -10.52 -3.09 12.39
N ILE A 125 -10.83 -2.17 13.30
CA ILE A 125 -10.05 -1.89 14.50
C ILE A 125 -10.94 -1.85 15.74
N GLY A 126 -10.41 -2.19 16.92
CA GLY A 126 -11.21 -2.15 18.14
C GLY A 126 -11.88 -0.80 18.40
N GLY A 127 -13.09 -0.80 18.94
CA GLY A 127 -13.86 0.41 19.29
C GLY A 127 -14.89 0.87 18.26
N THR A 128 -14.98 0.21 17.10
CA THR A 128 -16.12 0.29 16.17
C THR A 128 -17.26 -0.61 16.63
N SER A 129 -18.49 -0.24 16.29
CA SER A 129 -19.63 -1.13 16.56
C SER A 129 -19.61 -2.34 15.63
N PHE A 130 -20.09 -3.48 16.12
CA PHE A 130 -20.21 -4.69 15.29
C PHE A 130 -21.02 -4.45 14.01
N VAL A 131 -22.06 -3.61 14.08
CA VAL A 131 -22.92 -3.31 12.93
C VAL A 131 -22.14 -2.55 11.86
N GLU A 132 -21.39 -1.52 12.24
CA GLU A 132 -20.55 -0.76 11.30
C GLU A 132 -19.47 -1.64 10.65
N ASP A 133 -18.82 -2.51 11.42
CA ASP A 133 -17.83 -3.45 10.86
C ASP A 133 -18.50 -4.47 9.93
N ALA A 134 -19.65 -5.02 10.32
CA ALA A 134 -20.38 -5.98 9.50
C ALA A 134 -20.93 -5.36 8.21
N GLU A 135 -21.21 -4.07 8.17
CA GLU A 135 -21.59 -3.36 6.94
C GLU A 135 -20.35 -3.02 6.10
N GLY A 136 -19.30 -2.45 6.70
CA GLY A 136 -18.07 -2.07 6.02
C GLY A 136 -17.33 -3.25 5.39
N LEU A 137 -17.31 -4.41 6.06
CA LEU A 137 -16.63 -5.61 5.58
C LEU A 137 -17.35 -6.34 4.43
N ARG A 138 -18.61 -6.03 4.14
CA ARG A 138 -19.36 -6.72 3.07
C ARG A 138 -18.89 -6.33 1.67
N ASP A 139 -18.59 -5.06 1.48
CA ASP A 139 -18.35 -4.45 0.17
C ASP A 139 -16.99 -3.74 0.08
N ALA A 140 -16.22 -3.62 1.17
CA ALA A 140 -14.86 -3.12 1.12
C ALA A 140 -13.92 -4.09 0.39
N GLN A 141 -13.21 -3.59 -0.61
CA GLN A 141 -12.21 -4.38 -1.35
C GLN A 141 -10.88 -4.47 -0.62
N ILE A 142 -10.53 -3.44 0.15
CA ILE A 142 -9.35 -3.44 1.01
C ILE A 142 -9.80 -3.34 2.46
N VAL A 143 -9.35 -4.27 3.30
CA VAL A 143 -9.56 -4.25 4.74
C VAL A 143 -8.22 -4.02 5.42
N VAL A 144 -8.15 -3.02 6.29
CA VAL A 144 -6.99 -2.75 7.14
C VAL A 144 -7.38 -3.00 8.59
N GLY A 145 -6.59 -3.74 9.35
CA GLY A 145 -6.98 -4.06 10.72
C GLY A 145 -5.82 -4.35 11.66
N THR A 146 -6.15 -4.55 12.93
CA THR A 146 -5.18 -5.00 13.94
C THR A 146 -5.30 -6.50 14.16
N GLN A 147 -4.18 -7.18 14.35
CA GLN A 147 -4.20 -8.56 14.85
C GLN A 147 -4.81 -8.61 16.25
N VAL A 148 -5.68 -9.59 16.50
CA VAL A 148 -6.17 -9.88 17.86
C VAL A 148 -5.07 -10.66 18.58
N VAL A 149 -4.39 -10.02 19.51
CA VAL A 149 -3.47 -10.70 20.43
C VAL A 149 -4.31 -11.19 21.61
N PHE A 150 -4.49 -12.52 21.71
CA PHE A 150 -5.07 -13.17 22.88
C PHE A 150 -4.01 -13.36 23.98
#